data_AF-A0A7S0R481-F1
#
_entry.id   AF-A0A7S0R481-F1
#
_cell.length_a   1.000
_cell.length_b   1.000
_cell.length_c   1.000
_cell.angle_alpha   90.00
_cell.angle_beta   90.00
_cell.angle_gamma   90.00
#
_symmetry.space_group_name_H-M   'P 1'
#
loop_
_entity.id
_entity.type
_entity.pdbx_description
1 polymer ?
#
loop_
_entity_poly.entity_id
_entity_poly.type
_entity_poly.pdbx_seq_one_letter_code
_entity_poly.pdbx_strand_id
1 'polypeptide(L)'
;MVGTGYPLDIPHPSSSFATYCMMVYHLPLLVAFSHGRRSFNVWGGCMMLPLQVMRENTFSIVDHLAQGGYSDDLIIASLCGANARKIACPGRALFVNHMDPAVTWRKYWNYLRRQLFVLYTYTSWHNYLVNTALLYSHSYVSFGITLPFFTAVLHVLVAAAQVVWPF
;
A
#
# COMPACT_ATOMS: atom_id res chain seq x y z
N MET A 1 -23.37 2.48 -1.01
CA MET A 1 -22.12 2.20 -1.75
C MET A 1 -20.94 2.54 -0.85
N VAL A 2 -19.95 1.67 -0.75
CA VAL A 2 -18.70 1.91 0.00
C VAL A 2 -17.72 2.66 -0.90
N GLY A 3 -16.99 3.63 -0.35
CA GLY A 3 -15.91 4.34 -1.02
C GLY A 3 -14.67 4.44 -0.16
N THR A 4 -13.56 4.83 -0.76
CA THR A 4 -12.31 5.14 -0.06
C THR A 4 -11.69 6.44 -0.58
N GLY A 5 -10.97 7.13 0.28
CA GLY A 5 -10.04 8.18 -0.08
C GLY A 5 -8.64 7.88 0.46
N TYR A 6 -7.60 8.43 -0.16
CA TYR A 6 -6.22 8.05 0.13
C TYR A 6 -5.26 9.25 0.09
N PRO A 7 -4.23 9.31 0.97
CA PRO A 7 -3.22 10.37 0.90
C PRO A 7 -2.29 10.19 -0.30
N LEU A 8 -2.16 11.23 -1.11
CA LEU A 8 -1.10 11.36 -2.11
C LEU A 8 0.12 11.98 -1.43
N ASP A 9 1.08 11.13 -1.10
CA ASP A 9 2.29 11.50 -0.39
C ASP A 9 3.29 12.26 -1.28
N ILE A 10 3.66 13.46 -0.82
CA ILE A 10 4.62 14.33 -1.50
C ILE A 10 5.79 14.63 -0.55
N PRO A 11 6.98 14.07 -0.77
CA PRO A 11 8.17 14.42 -0.01
C PRO A 11 8.75 15.77 -0.46
N HIS A 12 9.38 16.49 0.46
CA HIS A 12 10.20 17.65 0.13
C HIS A 12 11.48 17.21 -0.63
N PRO A 13 12.05 18.01 -1.54
CA PRO A 13 13.28 17.65 -2.26
C PRO A 13 14.49 17.35 -1.36
N SER A 14 14.52 17.93 -0.16
CA SER A 14 15.57 17.69 0.85
C SER A 14 15.21 16.58 1.86
N SER A 15 14.17 15.79 1.58
CA SER A 15 13.74 14.71 2.47
C SER A 15 14.81 13.61 2.57
N SER A 16 14.86 12.95 3.72
CA SER A 16 15.71 11.79 3.94
C SER A 16 15.35 10.65 2.98
N PHE A 17 16.33 9.81 2.66
CA PHE A 17 16.10 8.63 1.82
C PHE A 17 15.02 7.71 2.40
N ALA A 18 14.96 7.56 3.73
CA ALA A 18 13.92 6.77 4.40
C ALA A 18 12.49 7.34 4.17
N THR A 19 12.36 8.66 4.03
CA THR A 19 11.08 9.29 3.64
C THR A 19 10.66 8.88 2.23
N TYR A 20 11.60 8.89 1.29
CA TYR A 20 11.35 8.40 -0.07
C TYR A 20 11.01 6.91 -0.08
N CYS A 21 11.64 6.08 0.76
CA CYS A 21 11.25 4.67 0.89
C CYS A 21 9.78 4.51 1.36
N MET A 22 9.33 5.33 2.33
CA MET A 22 7.91 5.33 2.74
C MET A 22 6.99 5.76 1.60
N MET A 23 7.36 6.81 0.85
CA MET A 23 6.58 7.28 -0.30
C MET A 23 6.45 6.18 -1.36
N VAL A 24 7.56 5.52 -1.71
CA VAL A 24 7.55 4.41 -2.68
C VAL A 24 6.68 3.26 -2.22
N TYR A 25 6.69 2.93 -0.93
CA TYR A 25 5.78 1.92 -0.37
C TYR A 25 4.30 2.29 -0.57
N HIS A 26 3.94 3.57 -0.55
CA HIS A 26 2.57 4.02 -0.78
C HIS A 26 2.16 4.10 -2.26
N LEU A 27 3.09 4.13 -3.22
CA LEU A 27 2.75 4.25 -4.64
C LEU A 27 1.86 3.11 -5.17
N PRO A 28 2.08 1.83 -4.84
CA PRO A 28 1.19 0.74 -5.25
C PRO A 28 -0.25 0.90 -4.75
N LEU A 29 -0.45 1.56 -3.60
CA LEU A 29 -1.77 1.77 -3.00
C LEU A 29 -2.61 2.76 -3.83
N LEU A 30 -1.96 3.59 -4.65
CA LEU A 30 -2.61 4.50 -5.59
C LEU A 30 -3.15 3.80 -6.84
N VAL A 31 -2.80 2.54 -7.10
CA VAL A 31 -3.27 1.80 -8.30
C VAL A 31 -4.80 1.71 -8.33
N ALA A 32 -5.44 1.57 -7.16
CA ALA A 32 -6.90 1.55 -7.05
C ALA A 32 -7.56 2.85 -7.53
N PHE A 33 -6.83 3.97 -7.52
CA PHE A 33 -7.30 5.30 -7.92
C PHE A 33 -6.91 5.67 -9.36
N SER A 34 -6.01 4.92 -10.00
CA SER A 34 -5.46 5.28 -11.33
C SER A 34 -6.19 4.64 -12.51
N HIS A 35 -6.74 3.42 -12.37
CA HIS A 35 -7.30 2.66 -13.51
C HIS A 35 -8.85 2.62 -13.54
N GLY A 36 -9.54 3.37 -12.68
CA GLY A 36 -11.00 3.47 -12.74
C GLY A 36 -11.62 4.08 -11.48
N ARG A 37 -12.92 4.42 -11.56
CA ARG A 37 -13.67 4.97 -10.41
C ARG A 37 -13.98 3.93 -9.33
N ARG A 38 -13.64 2.65 -9.57
CA ARG A 38 -14.00 1.53 -8.70
C ARG A 38 -12.92 0.44 -8.74
N SER A 39 -12.55 -0.07 -7.57
CA SER A 39 -11.61 -1.17 -7.43
C SER A 39 -12.23 -2.34 -6.64
N PHE A 40 -11.73 -3.55 -6.89
CA PHE A 40 -12.03 -4.72 -6.07
C PHE A 40 -11.12 -4.83 -4.85
N ASN A 41 -9.93 -4.22 -4.93
CA ASN A 41 -8.96 -4.27 -3.85
C ASN A 41 -8.46 -2.85 -3.55
N VAL A 42 -8.37 -2.54 -2.27
CA VAL A 42 -7.79 -1.32 -1.74
C VAL A 42 -6.91 -1.73 -0.57
N TRP A 43 -5.77 -1.08 -0.45
CA TRP A 43 -4.85 -1.30 0.66
C TRP A 43 -4.51 0.09 1.18
N GLY A 44 -4.96 0.37 2.39
CA GLY A 44 -4.97 1.67 3.04
C GLY A 44 -6.12 2.58 2.59
N GLY A 45 -6.12 3.76 3.19
CA GLY A 45 -7.09 4.82 2.94
C GLY A 45 -8.11 4.96 4.06
N CYS A 46 -9.04 5.89 3.85
CA CYS A 46 -10.15 6.16 4.75
C CYS A 46 -11.43 5.64 4.12
N MET A 47 -12.04 4.64 4.77
CA MET A 47 -13.25 4.01 4.28
C MET A 47 -14.49 4.84 4.61
N MET A 48 -15.36 5.02 3.62
CA MET A 48 -16.65 5.68 3.77
C MET A 48 -17.77 4.69 3.48
N LEU A 49 -18.68 4.52 4.44
CA LEU A 49 -19.81 3.61 4.35
C LEU A 49 -21.14 4.35 4.53
N PRO A 50 -22.23 3.92 3.88
CA PRO A 50 -23.55 4.40 4.23
C PRO A 50 -23.88 4.00 5.67
N LEU A 51 -24.43 4.93 6.45
CA LEU A 51 -24.79 4.68 7.85
C LEU A 51 -25.71 3.46 8.02
N GLN A 52 -26.63 3.25 7.08
CA GLN A 52 -27.56 2.12 7.10
C GLN A 52 -26.84 0.76 7.07
N VAL A 53 -25.73 0.64 6.31
CA VAL A 53 -24.93 -0.58 6.24
C VAL A 53 -24.37 -0.97 7.61
N MET A 54 -23.97 0.02 8.41
CA MET A 54 -23.51 -0.20 9.78
C MET A 54 -24.66 -0.55 10.72
N ARG A 55 -25.79 0.18 10.65
CA ARG A 55 -26.96 -0.03 11.53
C ARG A 55 -27.60 -1.39 11.34
N GLU A 56 -27.73 -1.83 10.10
CA GLU A 56 -28.31 -3.12 9.73
C GLU A 56 -27.30 -4.25 9.78
N ASN A 57 -26.04 -3.96 10.11
CA ASN A 57 -24.94 -4.91 10.09
C ASN A 57 -24.89 -5.69 8.77
N THR A 58 -25.05 -4.99 7.64
CA THR A 58 -25.13 -5.64 6.33
C THR A 58 -23.84 -6.41 6.06
N PHE A 59 -23.96 -7.67 5.62
CA PHE A 59 -22.83 -8.59 5.43
C PHE A 59 -22.00 -8.82 6.70
N SER A 60 -22.59 -8.67 7.89
CA SER A 60 -21.93 -8.81 9.19
C SER A 60 -20.73 -7.88 9.35
N ILE A 61 -20.79 -6.69 8.73
CA ILE A 61 -19.67 -5.75 8.72
C ILE A 61 -19.25 -5.28 10.11
N VAL A 62 -20.20 -5.05 11.02
CA VAL A 62 -19.93 -4.63 12.39
C VAL A 62 -19.24 -5.76 13.15
N ASP A 63 -19.70 -7.00 12.98
CA ASP A 63 -19.11 -8.17 13.63
C ASP A 63 -17.66 -8.37 13.17
N HIS A 64 -17.42 -8.26 11.87
CA HIS A 64 -16.09 -8.38 11.29
C HIS A 64 -15.16 -7.23 11.66
N LEU A 65 -15.66 -6.00 11.82
CA LEU A 65 -14.84 -4.89 12.32
C LEU A 65 -14.53 -5.06 13.82
N ALA A 66 -15.46 -5.59 14.60
CA ALA A 66 -15.25 -5.85 16.02
C ALA A 66 -14.29 -7.02 16.28
N GLN A 67 -14.29 -8.05 15.42
CA GLN A 67 -13.53 -9.29 15.63
C GLN A 67 -12.31 -9.43 14.71
N GLY A 68 -12.30 -8.74 13.56
CA GLY A 68 -11.35 -8.95 12.46
C GLY A 68 -9.99 -8.28 12.62
N GLY A 69 -9.75 -7.58 13.74
CA GLY A 69 -8.45 -6.99 14.06
C GLY A 69 -8.32 -5.52 13.66
N TYR A 70 -7.16 -5.13 13.12
CA TYR A 70 -6.73 -3.72 13.07
C TYR A 70 -7.09 -2.98 11.77
N SER A 71 -7.25 -3.68 10.64
CA SER A 71 -7.30 -3.07 9.31
C SER A 71 -8.72 -2.98 8.75
N ASP A 72 -9.40 -1.87 9.01
CA ASP A 72 -10.78 -1.63 8.58
C ASP A 72 -10.92 -1.65 7.05
N ASP A 73 -10.00 -1.00 6.34
CA ASP A 73 -9.84 -1.02 4.89
C ASP A 73 -9.80 -2.43 4.29
N LEU A 74 -8.90 -3.29 4.77
CA LEU A 74 -8.76 -4.66 4.26
C LEU A 74 -9.97 -5.51 4.62
N ILE A 75 -10.51 -5.37 5.84
CA ILE A 75 -11.73 -6.07 6.28
C ILE A 75 -12.89 -5.73 5.34
N ILE A 76 -13.13 -4.45 5.12
CA ILE A 76 -14.23 -3.94 4.28
C ILE A 76 -14.01 -4.32 2.82
N ALA A 77 -12.77 -4.24 2.32
CA ALA A 77 -12.43 -4.66 0.96
C ALA A 77 -12.72 -6.14 0.74
N SER A 78 -12.35 -6.97 1.72
CA SER A 78 -12.63 -8.40 1.70
C SER A 78 -14.13 -8.69 1.68
N LEU A 79 -14.92 -7.99 2.49
CA LEU A 79 -16.38 -8.15 2.55
C LEU A 79 -17.02 -7.72 1.24
N CYS A 80 -16.52 -6.63 0.63
CA CYS A 80 -16.95 -6.21 -0.69
C CYS A 80 -16.65 -7.29 -1.74
N GLY A 81 -15.43 -7.83 -1.76
CA GLY A 81 -15.02 -8.90 -2.68
C GLY A 81 -15.87 -10.15 -2.54
N ALA A 82 -16.09 -10.63 -1.31
CA ALA A 82 -16.93 -11.79 -1.01
C ALA A 82 -18.39 -11.63 -1.47
N ASN A 83 -18.89 -10.40 -1.55
CA ASN A 83 -20.25 -10.07 -1.98
C ASN A 83 -20.33 -9.48 -3.40
N ALA A 84 -19.29 -9.68 -4.22
CA ALA A 84 -19.19 -9.17 -5.59
C ALA A 84 -19.48 -7.66 -5.72
N ARG A 85 -19.07 -6.88 -4.70
CA ARG A 85 -19.15 -5.41 -4.68
C ARG A 85 -17.79 -4.81 -4.98
N LYS A 86 -17.81 -3.65 -5.63
CA LYS A 86 -16.61 -2.82 -5.85
C LYS A 86 -16.65 -1.59 -4.96
N ILE A 87 -15.48 -1.14 -4.54
CA ILE A 87 -15.28 0.04 -3.70
C ILE A 87 -15.08 1.25 -4.61
N ALA A 88 -15.77 2.36 -4.34
CA ALA A 88 -15.55 3.61 -5.07
C ALA A 88 -14.16 4.18 -4.73
N CYS A 89 -13.32 4.38 -5.74
CA CYS A 89 -11.97 4.95 -5.61
C CYS A 89 -11.84 6.16 -6.56
N PRO A 90 -12.63 7.23 -6.37
CA PRO A 90 -12.59 8.35 -7.30
C PRO A 90 -11.27 9.11 -7.14
N GLY A 91 -10.58 9.45 -8.23
CA GLY A 91 -9.30 10.18 -8.16
C GLY A 91 -9.39 11.54 -7.42
N ARG A 92 -10.58 12.16 -7.36
CA ARG A 92 -10.84 13.35 -6.53
C ARG A 92 -10.81 13.12 -5.02
N ALA A 93 -10.75 11.86 -4.58
CA ALA A 93 -10.56 11.47 -3.18
C ALA A 93 -9.09 11.13 -2.86
N LEU A 94 -8.17 11.62 -3.70
CA LEU A 94 -6.76 11.71 -3.36
C LEU A 94 -6.50 13.05 -2.67
N PHE A 95 -5.88 12.99 -1.49
CA PHE A 95 -5.61 14.16 -0.67
C PHE A 95 -4.11 14.38 -0.57
N VAL A 96 -3.63 15.58 -0.93
CA VAL A 96 -2.19 15.88 -0.84
C VAL A 96 -1.74 15.79 0.61
N ASN A 97 -0.71 14.98 0.86
CA ASN A 97 -0.09 14.81 2.16
C ASN A 97 1.40 15.15 2.06
N HIS A 98 1.83 16.20 2.76
CA HIS A 98 3.24 16.55 2.84
C HIS A 98 3.93 15.70 3.91
N MET A 99 4.91 14.90 3.49
CA MET A 99 5.59 13.96 4.37
C MET A 99 6.60 14.66 5.29
N ASP A 100 6.83 14.10 6.48
CA ASP A 100 7.94 14.47 7.36
C ASP A 100 9.27 14.31 6.60
N PRO A 101 10.05 15.37 6.36
CA PRO A 101 11.30 15.26 5.61
C PRO A 101 12.41 14.56 6.38
N ALA A 102 12.27 14.38 7.69
CA ALA A 102 13.29 13.85 8.59
C ALA A 102 12.94 12.45 9.12
N VAL A 103 12.28 11.60 8.33
CA VAL A 103 12.05 10.20 8.70
C VAL A 103 13.39 9.50 8.92
N THR A 104 13.57 8.89 10.09
CA THR A 104 14.74 8.07 10.39
C THR A 104 14.51 6.62 9.97
N TRP A 105 15.58 5.86 9.77
CA TRP A 105 15.49 4.43 9.49
C TRP A 105 14.73 3.65 10.58
N ARG A 106 14.86 4.05 11.85
CA ARG A 106 14.09 3.46 12.94
C ARG A 106 12.58 3.69 12.76
N LYS A 107 12.16 4.91 12.41
CA LYS A 107 10.75 5.22 12.13
C LYS A 107 10.26 4.42 10.92
N TYR A 108 11.06 4.36 9.85
CA TYR A 108 10.75 3.59 8.65
C TYR A 108 10.54 2.10 8.94
N TRP A 109 11.49 1.44 9.61
CA TRP A 109 11.35 0.02 9.94
C TRP A 109 10.18 -0.25 10.87
N ASN A 110 9.94 0.64 11.82
CA ASN A 110 8.77 0.54 12.68
C ASN A 110 7.46 0.66 11.89
N TYR A 111 7.41 1.58 10.92
CA TYR A 111 6.30 1.73 9.99
C TYR A 111 6.09 0.47 9.15
N LEU A 112 7.14 -0.05 8.50
CA LEU A 112 7.04 -1.22 7.64
C LEU A 112 6.55 -2.46 8.41
N ARG A 113 7.03 -2.67 9.64
CA ARG A 113 6.54 -3.77 10.50
C ARG A 113 5.04 -3.67 10.79
N ARG A 114 4.52 -2.46 11.01
CA ARG A 114 3.06 -2.27 11.20
C ARG A 114 2.29 -2.58 9.92
N GLN A 115 2.80 -2.16 8.77
CA GLN A 115 2.18 -2.46 7.48
C GLN A 115 2.17 -3.95 7.15
N LEU A 116 3.22 -4.67 7.53
CA LEU A 116 3.26 -6.13 7.40
C LEU A 116 2.38 -6.82 8.45
N PHE A 117 2.27 -6.28 9.66
CA PHE A 117 1.41 -6.83 10.71
C PHE A 117 -0.07 -6.82 10.30
N VAL A 118 -0.52 -5.76 9.63
CA VAL A 118 -1.86 -5.66 9.04
C VAL A 118 -2.19 -6.86 8.16
N LEU A 119 -1.19 -7.42 7.46
CA LEU A 119 -1.37 -8.59 6.62
C LEU A 119 -1.51 -9.90 7.42
N TYR A 120 -1.73 -9.85 8.72
CA TYR A 120 -2.12 -11.01 9.54
C TYR A 120 -3.53 -10.84 10.13
N THR A 121 -4.17 -9.68 9.97
CA THR A 121 -5.49 -9.40 10.54
C THR A 121 -6.58 -9.54 9.46
N TYR A 122 -7.08 -10.77 9.25
CA TYR A 122 -8.15 -11.02 8.28
C TYR A 122 -9.37 -11.70 8.88
N THR A 123 -10.49 -11.44 8.23
CA THR A 123 -11.79 -12.05 8.48
C THR A 123 -11.90 -13.49 7.99
N SER A 124 -11.06 -13.92 7.04
CA SER A 124 -11.12 -15.27 6.46
C SER A 124 -9.76 -15.76 5.95
N TRP A 125 -9.62 -17.08 5.85
CA TRP A 125 -8.43 -17.72 5.28
C TRP A 125 -8.19 -17.36 3.81
N HIS A 126 -9.27 -17.22 3.02
CA HIS A 126 -9.17 -16.81 1.63
C HIS A 126 -8.53 -15.41 1.52
N ASN A 127 -8.98 -14.46 2.33
CA ASN A 127 -8.45 -13.10 2.34
C ASN A 127 -7.01 -13.06 2.81
N TYR A 128 -6.67 -13.90 3.78
CA TYR A 128 -5.28 -14.09 4.21
C TYR A 128 -4.39 -14.53 3.06
N LEU A 129 -4.80 -15.58 2.33
CA LEU A 129 -4.04 -16.08 1.19
C LEU A 129 -3.90 -15.04 0.08
N VAL A 130 -4.98 -14.35 -0.30
CA VAL A 130 -4.96 -13.37 -1.39
C VAL A 130 -4.02 -12.20 -1.09
N ASN A 131 -4.14 -11.61 0.10
CA ASN A 131 -3.31 -10.45 0.46
C ASN A 131 -1.85 -10.85 0.73
N THR A 132 -1.62 -12.03 1.30
CA THR A 132 -0.27 -12.60 1.45
C THR A 132 0.37 -12.83 0.07
N ALA A 133 -0.36 -13.44 -0.86
CA ALA A 133 0.10 -13.64 -2.23
C ALA A 133 0.41 -12.31 -2.92
N LEU A 134 -0.46 -11.31 -2.79
CA LEU A 134 -0.24 -9.97 -3.34
C LEU A 134 1.03 -9.32 -2.77
N LEU A 135 1.29 -9.41 -1.46
CA LEU A 135 2.53 -8.92 -0.86
C LEU A 135 3.75 -9.62 -1.46
N TYR A 136 3.75 -10.96 -1.49
CA TYR A 136 4.90 -11.72 -1.98
C TYR A 136 5.15 -11.48 -3.47
N SER A 137 4.10 -11.48 -4.29
CA SER A 137 4.19 -11.15 -5.71
C SER A 137 4.70 -9.73 -5.92
N HIS A 138 4.18 -8.75 -5.18
CA HIS A 138 4.63 -7.36 -5.27
C HIS A 138 6.11 -7.23 -4.87
N SER A 139 6.52 -7.90 -3.79
CA SER A 139 7.91 -7.91 -3.31
C SER A 139 8.85 -8.57 -4.32
N TYR A 140 8.46 -9.72 -4.87
CA TYR A 140 9.25 -10.48 -5.84
C TYR A 140 9.43 -9.71 -7.15
N VAL A 141 8.34 -9.16 -7.70
CA VAL A 141 8.39 -8.35 -8.93
C VAL A 141 9.22 -7.09 -8.71
N SER A 142 9.05 -6.40 -7.58
CA SER A 142 9.84 -5.22 -7.24
C SER A 142 11.33 -5.55 -7.15
N PHE A 143 11.69 -6.67 -6.54
CA PHE A 143 13.08 -7.13 -6.48
C PHE A 143 13.63 -7.48 -7.87
N GLY A 144 12.84 -8.18 -8.69
CA GLY A 144 13.22 -8.53 -10.06
C GLY A 144 13.43 -7.33 -10.98
N ILE A 145 12.74 -6.21 -10.74
CA ILE A 145 12.92 -4.96 -11.51
C ILE A 145 14.09 -4.14 -10.97
N THR A 146 14.27 -4.07 -9.65
CA THR A 146 15.28 -3.22 -9.02
C THR A 146 16.68 -3.83 -9.06
N LEU A 147 16.82 -5.15 -8.91
CA LEU A 147 18.13 -5.81 -8.88
C LEU A 147 18.95 -5.59 -10.17
N PRO A 148 18.39 -5.74 -11.39
CA PRO A 148 19.11 -5.45 -12.63
C PRO A 148 19.57 -3.99 -12.76
N PHE A 149 18.82 -3.05 -12.19
CA PHE A 149 19.22 -1.64 -12.17
C PHE A 149 20.48 -1.45 -11.32
N PHE A 150 20.52 -2.04 -10.12
CA PHE A 150 21.70 -1.97 -9.26
C PHE A 150 22.94 -2.63 -9.90
N THR A 151 22.76 -3.79 -10.54
CA THR A 151 23.87 -4.46 -11.22
C THR A 151 24.37 -3.63 -12.41
N ALA A 152 23.47 -3.05 -13.21
CA ALA A 152 23.84 -2.18 -14.33
C ALA A 152 24.63 -0.94 -13.86
N VAL A 153 24.16 -0.26 -12.82
CA VAL A 153 24.87 0.90 -12.23
C VAL A 153 26.25 0.48 -11.73
N LEU A 154 26.37 -0.65 -11.04
CA LEU A 154 27.66 -1.17 -10.57
C LEU A 154 28.61 -1.45 -11.74
N HIS A 155 28.14 -2.10 -12.81
CA HIS A 155 28.95 -2.34 -14.00
C HIS A 155 29.45 -1.05 -14.65
N VAL A 156 28.60 -0.03 -14.77
CA VAL A 156 28.99 1.28 -15.30
C VAL A 156 30.03 1.96 -14.41
N LEU A 157 29.87 1.92 -13.08
CA LEU A 157 30.82 2.52 -12.15
C LEU A 157 32.18 1.82 -12.18
N VAL A 158 32.21 0.48 -12.26
CA VAL A 158 33.45 -0.30 -12.39
C VAL A 158 34.15 0.04 -13.71
N ALA A 159 33.41 0.07 -14.83
CA ALA A 159 33.96 0.43 -16.12
C ALA A 159 34.51 1.86 -16.13
N ALA A 160 33.79 2.83 -15.54
CA ALA A 160 34.26 4.20 -15.42
C ALA A 160 35.53 4.30 -14.57
N ALA A 161 35.61 3.58 -13.44
CA ALA A 161 36.81 3.56 -12.60
C ALA A 161 38.04 3.02 -13.35
N GLN A 162 37.87 2.01 -14.21
CA GLN A 162 38.94 1.48 -15.06
C GLN A 162 39.44 2.48 -16.11
N VAL A 163 38.56 3.36 -16.61
CA VAL A 163 38.93 4.41 -17.57
C VAL A 163 39.70 5.55 -16.89
N VAL A 164 39.34 5.91 -15.65
CA VAL A 164 39.98 7.04 -14.95
C VAL A 164 41.30 6.62 -14.26
N TRP A 165 41.41 5.37 -13.80
CA TRP A 165 42.64 4.78 -13.25
C TRP A 165 43.13 3.64 -14.15
N PRO A 166 43.70 3.97 -15.34
CA PRO A 166 44.36 2.97 -16.16
C PRO A 166 45.63 2.55 -15.44
N PHE A 167 45.63 1.34 -14.88
CA PHE A 167 46.88 0.64 -14.59
C PHE A 167 47.50 0.15 -15.89
#